data_AF-A0A1G2QJF9-F1
#
_entry.id   AF-A0A1G2QJF9-F1
#
_cell.length_a   1.000
_cell.length_b   1.000
_cell.length_c   1.000
_cell.angle_alpha   90.00
_cell.angle_beta   90.00
_cell.angle_gamma   90.00
#
_symmetry.space_group_name_H-M   'P 1'
#
loop_
_entity.id
_entity.type
_entity.pdbx_description
1 polymer ?
#
loop_
_entity_poly.entity_id
_entity_poly.type
_entity_poly.pdbx_seq_one_letter_code
_entity_poly.pdbx_strand_id
1 'polypeptide(L)'
;MSDLGIKRSLRELLPKGEAKEISRVISYDEGGHRGPVGTGTRFRPKRIPWKIPAIIIIILVLGGSGYVFSQSFATATVTVTPKENVVAVDGNMSASRGGINASTTLSFETFTFEDMESAMVPSTGTQNVERKASGKITVYNDFSEKPERLIANTRFETPDGKIYRIPDAIVIPGKRSSGEESVPGSVEVTVNADQPGDTYTIGKVDFTVPGLKGDARFSKIYAKSKTDMTGGFVGRTRVVAEADRARVRTGSQSTLSARLEKKAKAELPAEFISFPDGQFTSFTEDIGEKSSETEAELRIKGSMTVIALKRADLARAIAEAGIPDYDGSPVDIVNPDALEIRILSKDSVNPGGSADFSFSIRGNTSIVYTFDEGELKTRLAGKTKRDYGSVFAAYPSIKRAEVSFSPSWVGNFPTDKEKIFIEHARGS
;
A
#
# COMPACT_ATOMS: atom_id res chain seq x y z
N MET A 1 12.31 -29.85 55.72
CA MET A 1 13.42 -30.62 55.12
C MET A 1 14.17 -29.68 54.20
N SER A 2 15.48 -29.61 54.36
CA SER A 2 16.40 -28.77 53.60
C SER A 2 16.77 -29.40 52.25
N ASP A 3 16.91 -28.58 51.20
CA ASP A 3 18.24 -28.43 50.58
C ASP A 3 18.36 -27.05 49.88
N LEU A 4 19.59 -26.53 49.77
CA LEU A 4 19.91 -25.17 49.32
C LEU A 4 20.88 -25.22 48.13
N GLY A 5 20.38 -24.94 46.93
CA GLY A 5 21.13 -24.95 45.67
C GLY A 5 22.17 -23.83 45.52
N ILE A 6 23.34 -24.06 46.11
CA ILE A 6 24.60 -23.28 46.10
C ILE A 6 24.84 -22.38 44.86
N LYS A 7 25.08 -21.08 45.11
CA LYS A 7 25.73 -20.16 44.15
C LYS A 7 27.23 -20.52 44.03
N ARG A 8 27.72 -20.85 42.83
CA ARG A 8 29.17 -21.01 42.57
C ARG A 8 29.81 -19.70 42.14
N SER A 9 31.03 -19.44 42.62
CA SER A 9 31.77 -18.20 42.32
C SER A 9 32.77 -18.40 41.18
N LEU A 10 33.06 -17.33 40.43
CA LEU A 10 33.91 -17.29 39.24
C LEU A 10 35.43 -17.54 39.47
N ARG A 11 35.83 -18.10 40.62
CA ARG A 11 37.24 -18.37 40.97
C ARG A 11 37.74 -19.80 40.68
N GLU A 12 36.91 -20.70 40.16
CA GLU A 12 37.26 -22.11 39.93
C GLU A 12 37.70 -22.48 38.49
N LEU A 13 37.80 -21.51 37.57
CA LEU A 13 38.08 -21.77 36.14
C LEU A 13 39.43 -21.25 35.61
N LEU A 14 40.46 -21.22 36.45
CA LEU A 14 41.84 -20.96 36.02
C LEU A 14 42.81 -22.02 36.59
N PRO A 15 43.61 -22.71 35.75
CA PRO A 15 44.61 -23.64 36.24
C PRO A 15 45.71 -22.89 36.99
N LYS A 16 46.07 -23.39 38.17
CA LYS A 16 47.24 -22.92 38.92
C LYS A 16 48.50 -23.23 38.11
N GLY A 17 49.14 -22.21 37.54
CA GLY A 17 50.49 -22.35 37.00
C GLY A 17 51.48 -22.62 38.13
N GLU A 18 52.16 -23.76 38.10
CA GLU A 18 53.20 -24.10 39.06
C GLU A 18 54.38 -23.12 38.95
N ALA A 19 54.75 -22.49 40.07
CA ALA A 19 55.99 -21.75 40.17
C ALA A 19 57.15 -22.74 40.24
N LYS A 20 57.82 -23.00 39.11
CA LYS A 20 58.99 -23.88 39.06
C LYS A 20 60.21 -23.19 39.66
N GLU A 21 60.37 -23.35 40.96
CA GLU A 21 61.54 -22.91 41.72
C GLU A 21 62.77 -23.73 41.29
N ILE A 22 63.69 -23.11 40.54
CA ILE A 22 64.94 -23.76 40.09
C ILE A 22 66.06 -23.43 41.08
N SER A 23 66.18 -24.27 42.10
CA SER A 23 67.35 -24.30 42.98
C SER A 23 68.58 -24.78 42.21
N ARG A 24 69.54 -23.87 41.94
CA ARG A 24 70.86 -24.26 41.43
C ARG A 24 71.72 -24.77 42.58
N VAL A 25 71.89 -26.08 42.65
CA VAL A 25 73.00 -26.70 43.40
C VAL A 25 74.30 -26.30 42.73
N ILE A 26 75.22 -25.69 43.47
CA ILE A 26 76.57 -25.37 43.01
C ILE A 26 77.48 -26.54 43.40
N SER A 27 77.85 -27.36 42.42
CA SER A 27 78.94 -28.34 42.56
C SER A 27 80.25 -27.69 42.13
N TYR A 28 81.22 -27.57 43.05
CA TYR A 28 82.61 -27.29 42.69
C TYR A 28 83.26 -28.58 42.21
N ASP A 29 83.90 -28.52 41.05
CA ASP A 29 84.75 -29.59 40.51
C ASP A 29 86.16 -29.03 40.29
N GLU A 30 87.14 -29.57 41.02
CA GLU A 30 88.54 -29.12 40.98
C GLU A 30 89.33 -29.79 39.84
N GLY A 31 88.98 -29.46 38.60
CA GLY A 31 89.63 -29.96 37.38
C GLY A 31 90.64 -28.97 36.78
N GLY A 32 91.87 -28.94 37.29
CA GLY A 32 92.89 -27.97 36.83
C GLY A 32 93.54 -28.32 35.48
N HIS A 33 93.15 -27.65 34.39
CA HIS A 33 93.89 -27.62 33.11
C HIS A 33 94.08 -26.20 32.57
N ARG A 34 95.33 -25.79 32.37
CA ARG A 34 95.71 -24.47 31.83
C ARG A 34 95.74 -24.49 30.30
N GLY A 35 94.61 -24.15 29.68
CA GLY A 35 94.55 -23.79 28.26
C GLY A 35 95.04 -22.34 27.99
N PRO A 36 95.49 -22.01 26.77
CA PRO A 36 96.06 -20.69 26.47
C PRO A 36 95.02 -19.57 26.53
N VAL A 37 95.47 -18.38 26.92
CA VAL A 37 94.65 -17.17 27.10
C VAL A 37 94.06 -16.73 25.75
N GLY A 38 92.80 -17.09 25.50
CA GLY A 38 92.03 -16.59 24.37
C GLY A 38 91.80 -15.08 24.50
N THR A 39 92.38 -14.31 23.59
CA THR A 39 92.21 -12.84 23.51
C THR A 39 90.74 -12.43 23.49
N GLY A 40 90.35 -11.57 24.43
CA GLY A 40 88.96 -11.14 24.60
C GLY A 40 88.37 -10.51 23.34
N THR A 41 87.38 -11.18 22.76
CA THR A 41 86.54 -10.64 21.68
C THR A 41 85.69 -9.50 22.23
N ARG A 42 86.18 -8.27 22.06
CA ARG A 42 85.40 -7.05 22.30
C ARG A 42 84.09 -7.16 21.51
N PHE A 43 82.95 -7.28 22.19
CA PHE A 43 81.63 -7.16 21.58
C PHE A 43 81.52 -5.75 20.97
N ARG A 44 81.91 -5.62 19.69
CA ARG A 44 81.57 -4.44 18.89
C ARG A 44 80.06 -4.47 18.71
N PRO A 45 79.29 -3.47 19.21
CA PRO A 45 77.89 -3.39 18.86
C PRO A 45 77.81 -3.28 17.35
N LYS A 46 77.21 -4.28 16.68
CA LYS A 46 76.90 -4.18 15.25
C LYS A 46 76.00 -2.97 15.10
N ARG A 47 76.53 -1.89 14.53
CA ARG A 47 75.76 -0.67 14.24
C ARG A 47 74.60 -1.10 13.37
N ILE A 48 73.38 -1.04 13.91
CA ILE A 48 72.16 -1.28 13.14
C ILE A 48 72.25 -0.31 11.95
N PRO A 49 72.26 -0.78 10.69
CA PRO A 49 72.41 0.12 9.56
C PRO A 49 71.26 1.12 9.60
N TRP A 50 71.60 2.42 9.57
CA TRP A 50 70.67 3.55 9.80
C TRP A 50 69.42 3.52 8.91
N LYS A 51 69.47 2.77 7.80
CA LYS A 51 68.33 2.49 6.92
C LYS A 51 67.20 1.68 7.60
N ILE A 52 67.47 0.80 8.56
CA ILE A 52 66.44 -0.03 9.23
C ILE A 52 65.42 0.81 10.01
N PRO A 53 65.82 1.69 10.96
CA PRO A 53 64.84 2.54 11.65
C PRO A 53 64.10 3.48 10.69
N ALA A 54 64.76 3.96 9.62
CA ALA A 54 64.10 4.77 8.59
C ALA A 54 63.01 3.97 7.83
N ILE A 55 63.25 2.70 7.48
CA ILE A 55 62.26 1.82 6.84
C ILE A 55 61.09 1.55 7.79
N ILE A 56 61.35 1.31 9.09
CA ILE A 56 60.30 1.11 10.09
C ILE A 56 59.42 2.36 10.22
N ILE A 57 60.02 3.56 10.26
CA ILE A 57 59.27 4.82 10.30
C ILE A 57 58.42 5.00 9.02
N ILE A 58 58.96 4.68 7.84
CA ILE A 58 58.20 4.76 6.59
C ILE A 58 57.02 3.77 6.60
N ILE A 59 57.20 2.54 7.08
CA ILE A 59 56.10 1.56 7.20
C ILE A 59 55.04 2.03 8.21
N LEU A 60 55.44 2.63 9.33
CA LEU A 60 54.50 3.21 10.31
C LEU A 60 53.74 4.42 9.75
N VAL A 61 54.40 5.27 8.96
CA VAL A 61 53.75 6.41 8.29
C VAL A 61 52.80 5.96 7.19
N LEU A 62 53.19 4.99 6.36
CA LEU A 62 52.33 4.41 5.31
C LEU A 62 51.17 3.58 5.88
N GLY A 63 51.42 2.83 6.96
CA GLY A 63 50.37 2.10 7.67
C GLY A 63 49.40 3.03 8.40
N GLY A 64 49.90 4.09 9.04
CA GLY A 64 49.09 5.11 9.70
C GLY A 64 48.26 5.94 8.71
N SER A 65 48.87 6.40 7.62
CA SER A 65 48.15 7.12 6.56
C SER A 65 47.16 6.21 5.83
N GLY A 66 47.53 4.96 5.54
CA GLY A 66 46.62 3.94 4.99
C GLY A 66 45.44 3.64 5.93
N TYR A 67 45.67 3.57 7.24
CA TYR A 67 44.60 3.41 8.24
C TYR A 67 43.65 4.61 8.24
N VAL A 68 44.16 5.84 8.31
CA VAL A 68 43.34 7.07 8.26
C VAL A 68 42.61 7.20 6.92
N PHE A 69 43.25 6.87 5.81
CA PHE A 69 42.63 6.86 4.48
C PHE A 69 41.55 5.78 4.37
N SER A 70 41.72 4.60 5.00
CA SER A 70 40.68 3.57 5.00
C SER A 70 39.39 4.00 5.73
N GLN A 71 39.49 4.91 6.71
CA GLN A 71 38.31 5.46 7.40
C GLN A 71 37.43 6.33 6.47
N SER A 72 37.99 6.95 5.41
CA SER A 72 37.18 7.78 4.49
C SER A 72 36.33 6.96 3.51
N PHE A 73 36.70 5.69 3.29
CA PHE A 73 35.95 4.71 2.51
C PHE A 73 35.16 3.71 3.37
N ALA A 74 35.14 3.89 4.69
CA ALA A 74 34.38 3.03 5.58
C ALA A 74 32.87 3.10 5.30
N THR A 75 32.22 1.94 5.29
CA THR A 75 30.76 1.79 5.29
C THR A 75 30.31 0.94 6.46
N ALA A 76 29.05 1.11 6.86
CA ALA A 76 28.42 0.30 7.89
C ALA A 76 27.08 -0.24 7.37
N THR A 77 26.87 -1.56 7.47
CA THR A 77 25.59 -2.19 7.18
C THR A 77 24.97 -2.67 8.48
N VAL A 78 23.74 -2.20 8.73
CA VAL A 78 22.93 -2.58 9.89
C VAL A 78 21.82 -3.50 9.41
N THR A 79 21.93 -4.78 9.74
CA THR A 79 20.88 -5.76 9.49
C THR A 79 19.91 -5.76 10.66
N VAL A 80 18.69 -5.29 10.43
CA VAL A 80 17.65 -5.14 11.45
C VAL A 80 16.64 -6.27 11.35
N THR A 81 16.32 -6.89 12.50
CA THR A 81 15.14 -7.72 12.67
C THR A 81 14.11 -6.92 13.47
N PRO A 82 13.01 -6.47 12.87
CA PRO A 82 11.97 -5.74 13.60
C PRO A 82 11.23 -6.64 14.60
N LYS A 83 10.50 -6.02 15.52
CA LYS A 83 9.52 -6.69 16.38
C LYS A 83 8.33 -7.08 15.50
N GLU A 84 7.82 -8.28 15.73
CA GLU A 84 6.77 -8.90 14.92
C GLU A 84 5.82 -9.67 15.85
N ASN A 85 4.51 -9.52 15.61
CA ASN A 85 3.46 -10.24 16.30
C ASN A 85 2.52 -10.88 15.26
N VAL A 86 2.27 -12.18 15.37
CA VAL A 86 1.21 -12.85 14.60
C VAL A 86 -0.12 -12.57 15.28
N VAL A 87 -1.07 -12.00 14.53
CA VAL A 87 -2.40 -11.62 15.01
C VAL A 87 -3.46 -12.41 14.25
N ALA A 88 -4.33 -13.09 15.01
CA ALA A 88 -5.56 -13.67 14.49
C ALA A 88 -6.67 -12.61 14.57
N VAL A 89 -7.31 -12.31 13.44
CA VAL A 89 -8.38 -11.33 13.32
C VAL A 89 -9.67 -12.06 12.96
N ASP A 90 -10.74 -11.81 13.71
CA ASP A 90 -12.13 -12.10 13.32
C ASP A 90 -13.01 -10.98 13.87
N GLY A 91 -13.52 -10.11 13.01
CA GLY A 91 -14.31 -8.96 13.45
C GLY A 91 -14.89 -8.15 12.31
N ASN A 92 -15.65 -7.12 12.68
CA ASN A 92 -16.23 -6.14 11.77
C ASN A 92 -15.57 -4.78 11.99
N MET A 93 -15.33 -4.06 10.91
CA MET A 93 -14.74 -2.72 10.89
C MET A 93 -15.57 -1.82 9.96
N SER A 94 -15.43 -0.50 10.11
CA SER A 94 -15.98 0.49 9.18
C SER A 94 -14.88 1.16 8.36
N ALA A 95 -15.21 1.62 7.17
CA ALA A 95 -14.35 2.44 6.33
C ALA A 95 -15.13 3.68 5.86
N SER A 96 -14.44 4.83 5.78
CA SER A 96 -15.01 6.10 5.32
C SER A 96 -14.06 6.84 4.38
N ARG A 97 -14.63 7.45 3.34
CA ARG A 97 -13.91 8.20 2.31
C ARG A 97 -13.39 9.51 2.89
N GLY A 98 -12.07 9.69 2.85
CA GLY A 98 -11.41 10.89 3.38
C GLY A 98 -11.03 10.80 4.87
N GLY A 99 -11.33 9.69 5.56
CA GLY A 99 -10.82 9.39 6.90
C GLY A 99 -11.39 10.27 8.01
N ILE A 100 -12.43 9.79 8.70
CA ILE A 100 -12.80 10.33 10.02
C ILE A 100 -11.85 9.70 11.05
N ASN A 101 -11.13 10.53 11.81
CA ASN A 101 -10.16 10.12 12.85
C ASN A 101 -10.85 9.47 14.07
N ALA A 102 -11.44 8.30 13.89
CA ALA A 102 -11.92 7.40 14.94
C ALA A 102 -11.17 6.07 14.79
N SER A 103 -10.67 5.50 15.90
CA SER A 103 -9.77 4.33 15.84
C SER A 103 -10.41 3.06 15.22
N THR A 104 -11.73 3.04 15.10
CA THR A 104 -12.51 1.97 14.46
C THR A 104 -12.87 2.20 12.99
N THR A 105 -12.54 3.35 12.40
CA THR A 105 -12.91 3.70 11.01
C THR A 105 -11.69 3.93 10.12
N LEU A 106 -11.49 3.04 9.14
CA LEU A 106 -10.41 3.13 8.17
C LEU A 106 -10.67 4.18 7.08
N SER A 107 -9.61 4.74 6.53
CA SER A 107 -9.69 5.51 5.28
C SER A 107 -9.67 4.57 4.07
N PHE A 108 -10.58 4.80 3.12
CA PHE A 108 -10.57 4.12 1.83
C PHE A 108 -10.52 5.11 0.66
N GLU A 109 -9.88 4.67 -0.42
CA GLU A 109 -9.86 5.36 -1.70
C GLU A 109 -10.35 4.42 -2.81
N THR A 110 -10.63 4.96 -4.00
CA THR A 110 -11.25 4.21 -5.09
C THR A 110 -10.53 4.47 -6.41
N PHE A 111 -10.02 3.41 -7.02
CA PHE A 111 -9.27 3.44 -8.26
C PHE A 111 -10.12 2.79 -9.37
N THR A 112 -10.14 3.39 -10.57
CA THR A 112 -10.91 2.86 -11.70
C THR A 112 -9.98 2.49 -12.84
N PHE A 113 -10.06 1.25 -13.28
CA PHE A 113 -9.29 0.68 -14.38
C PHE A 113 -10.24 0.30 -15.51
N GLU A 114 -9.88 0.70 -16.73
CA GLU A 114 -10.66 0.39 -17.93
C GLU A 114 -9.83 -0.38 -18.96
N ASP A 115 -10.51 -1.24 -19.70
CA ASP A 115 -9.97 -2.02 -20.82
C ASP A 115 -11.11 -2.34 -21.80
N MET A 116 -10.77 -2.70 -23.04
CA MET A 116 -11.72 -3.02 -24.10
C MET A 116 -11.31 -4.32 -24.82
N GLU A 117 -12.31 -5.00 -25.36
CA GLU A 117 -12.16 -6.08 -26.33
C GLU A 117 -13.05 -5.80 -27.54
N SER A 118 -12.60 -6.18 -28.73
CA SER A 118 -13.48 -6.20 -29.90
C SER A 118 -13.32 -7.49 -30.69
N ALA A 119 -14.42 -7.95 -31.27
CA ALA A 119 -14.50 -9.17 -32.05
C ALA A 119 -15.42 -8.98 -33.25
N MET A 120 -15.08 -9.61 -34.38
CA MET A 120 -15.94 -9.66 -35.56
C MET A 120 -16.95 -10.80 -35.41
N VAL A 121 -18.23 -10.52 -35.63
CA VAL A 121 -19.34 -11.45 -35.42
C VAL A 121 -20.27 -11.44 -36.64
N PRO A 122 -20.78 -12.58 -37.13
CA PRO A 122 -21.69 -12.58 -38.28
C PRO A 122 -22.94 -11.73 -38.05
N SER A 123 -23.32 -10.95 -39.06
CA SER A 123 -24.55 -10.16 -39.09
C SER A 123 -25.56 -10.73 -40.08
N THR A 124 -26.81 -10.85 -39.68
CA THR A 124 -27.92 -11.37 -40.50
C THR A 124 -28.55 -10.31 -41.41
N GLY A 125 -28.01 -9.09 -41.42
CA GLY A 125 -28.45 -7.98 -42.28
C GLY A 125 -28.29 -6.62 -41.61
N THR A 126 -29.00 -5.62 -42.14
CA THR A 126 -29.11 -4.27 -41.54
C THR A 126 -30.54 -3.97 -41.14
N GLN A 127 -30.74 -3.40 -39.96
CA GLN A 127 -32.03 -2.93 -39.47
C GLN A 127 -31.94 -1.43 -39.15
N ASN A 128 -32.99 -0.68 -39.46
CA ASN A 128 -33.19 0.65 -38.90
C ASN A 128 -33.46 0.52 -37.40
N VAL A 129 -32.52 0.95 -36.57
CA VAL A 129 -32.64 0.90 -35.12
C VAL A 129 -32.74 2.32 -34.58
N GLU A 130 -33.81 2.55 -33.82
CA GLU A 130 -34.06 3.76 -33.08
C GLU A 130 -33.96 3.43 -31.59
N ARG A 131 -32.95 4.00 -30.92
CA ARG A 131 -32.75 3.88 -29.47
C ARG A 131 -32.75 5.26 -28.84
N LYS A 132 -33.48 5.36 -27.74
CA LYS A 132 -33.51 6.52 -26.84
C LYS A 132 -32.34 6.40 -25.87
N ALA A 133 -31.63 7.51 -25.63
CA ALA A 133 -30.62 7.54 -24.59
C ALA A 133 -31.26 7.35 -23.22
N SER A 134 -30.55 6.71 -22.29
CA SER A 134 -30.99 6.45 -20.93
C SER A 134 -29.87 6.71 -19.92
N GLY A 135 -30.25 7.07 -18.70
CA GLY A 135 -29.32 7.32 -17.60
C GLY A 135 -30.05 7.58 -16.29
N LYS A 136 -29.30 7.69 -15.20
CA LYS A 136 -29.86 7.96 -13.85
C LYS A 136 -29.71 9.43 -13.48
N ILE A 137 -30.78 10.01 -12.95
CA ILE A 137 -30.79 11.33 -12.32
C ILE A 137 -31.20 11.20 -10.85
N THR A 138 -30.69 12.11 -10.02
CA THR A 138 -31.19 12.34 -8.67
C THR A 138 -32.10 13.55 -8.71
N VAL A 139 -33.36 13.38 -8.35
CA VAL A 139 -34.37 14.46 -8.31
C VAL A 139 -34.48 14.98 -6.88
N TYR A 140 -34.49 16.30 -6.73
CA TYR A 140 -34.49 17.01 -5.45
C TYR A 140 -35.76 17.85 -5.25
N ASN A 141 -36.21 17.94 -4.00
CA ASN A 141 -37.30 18.79 -3.54
C ASN A 141 -36.79 19.66 -2.39
N ASP A 142 -36.47 20.92 -2.70
CA ASP A 142 -36.20 22.01 -1.74
C ASP A 142 -37.41 22.94 -1.57
N PHE A 143 -38.60 22.53 -2.04
CA PHE A 143 -39.78 23.39 -1.95
C PHE A 143 -40.41 23.32 -0.56
N SER A 144 -40.77 22.13 -0.08
CA SER A 144 -41.49 21.97 1.19
C SER A 144 -41.14 20.66 1.91
N GLU A 145 -41.53 20.57 3.18
CA GLU A 145 -41.43 19.34 3.99
C GLU A 145 -42.43 18.25 3.57
N LYS A 146 -43.37 18.56 2.67
CA LYS A 146 -44.31 17.56 2.12
C LYS A 146 -43.68 16.84 0.94
N PRO A 147 -43.87 15.50 0.81
CA PRO A 147 -43.48 14.77 -0.39
C PRO A 147 -44.21 15.29 -1.63
N GLU A 148 -43.48 15.42 -2.74
CA GLU A 148 -44.03 15.81 -4.04
C GLU A 148 -44.11 14.59 -4.95
N ARG A 149 -45.26 14.34 -5.58
CA ARG A 149 -45.43 13.26 -6.55
C ARG A 149 -45.28 13.79 -7.98
N LEU A 150 -44.30 13.28 -8.71
CA LEU A 150 -44.21 13.46 -10.16
C LEU A 150 -44.90 12.29 -10.87
N ILE A 151 -45.67 12.59 -11.90
CA ILE A 151 -46.40 11.59 -12.69
C ILE A 151 -45.49 10.91 -13.73
N ALA A 152 -45.88 9.72 -14.19
CA ALA A 152 -45.24 9.08 -15.33
C ALA A 152 -45.15 10.03 -16.54
N ASN A 153 -44.05 9.96 -17.29
CA ASN A 153 -43.73 10.83 -18.42
C ASN A 153 -43.49 12.32 -18.09
N THR A 154 -43.30 12.68 -16.81
CA THR A 154 -42.82 14.01 -16.41
C THR A 154 -41.52 14.34 -17.13
N ARG A 155 -41.46 15.56 -17.70
CA ARG A 155 -40.33 16.06 -18.48
C ARG A 155 -39.24 16.62 -17.58
N PHE A 156 -38.00 16.30 -17.91
CA PHE A 156 -36.77 16.89 -17.39
C PHE A 156 -36.02 17.52 -18.58
N GLU A 157 -35.67 18.80 -18.49
CA GLU A 157 -35.08 19.60 -19.56
C GLU A 157 -33.65 20.00 -19.20
N THR A 158 -32.70 19.67 -20.09
CA THR A 158 -31.29 20.10 -20.00
C THR A 158 -31.12 21.58 -20.36
N PRO A 159 -29.97 22.22 -20.07
CA PRO A 159 -29.69 23.59 -20.52
C PRO A 159 -29.83 23.77 -22.04
N ASP A 160 -29.46 22.75 -22.82
CA ASP A 160 -29.57 22.72 -24.28
C ASP A 160 -30.99 22.37 -24.79
N GLY A 161 -32.01 22.37 -23.93
CA GLY A 161 -33.41 22.10 -24.28
C GLY A 161 -33.76 20.63 -24.59
N LYS A 162 -32.85 19.68 -24.35
CA LYS A 162 -33.09 18.24 -24.58
C LYS A 162 -34.00 17.69 -23.49
N ILE A 163 -35.06 16.97 -23.89
CA ILE A 163 -36.07 16.43 -22.99
C ILE A 163 -35.82 14.95 -22.67
N TYR A 164 -35.88 14.62 -21.38
CA TYR A 164 -35.87 13.27 -20.83
C TYR A 164 -37.12 13.06 -19.98
N ARG A 165 -37.51 11.80 -19.77
CA ARG A 165 -38.73 11.44 -19.05
C ARG A 165 -38.53 10.28 -18.12
N ILE A 166 -39.19 10.35 -16.96
CA ILE A 166 -39.38 9.19 -16.08
C ILE A 166 -40.45 8.25 -16.68
N PRO A 167 -40.21 6.93 -16.72
CA PRO A 167 -41.19 5.97 -17.24
C PRO A 167 -42.41 5.86 -16.30
N ASP A 168 -42.14 5.84 -14.99
CA ASP A 168 -43.12 5.63 -13.93
C ASP A 168 -43.29 6.89 -13.07
N ALA A 169 -44.37 6.93 -12.29
CA ALA A 169 -44.58 7.99 -11.31
C ALA A 169 -43.66 7.80 -10.09
N ILE A 170 -43.04 8.88 -9.61
CA ILE A 170 -42.16 8.88 -8.45
C ILE A 170 -42.69 9.81 -7.35
N VAL A 171 -42.32 9.52 -6.11
CA VAL A 171 -42.56 10.41 -4.96
C VAL A 171 -41.21 10.86 -4.43
N ILE A 172 -40.93 12.17 -4.55
CA ILE A 172 -39.75 12.80 -3.97
C ILE A 172 -40.09 13.13 -2.52
N PRO A 173 -39.30 12.71 -1.51
CA PRO A 173 -39.50 13.12 -0.14
C PRO A 173 -39.55 14.65 0.01
N GLY A 174 -40.20 15.14 1.06
CA GLY A 174 -40.06 16.53 1.46
C GLY A 174 -38.66 16.83 2.00
N LYS A 175 -38.26 18.10 1.98
CA LYS A 175 -37.04 18.55 2.64
C LYS A 175 -37.11 18.40 4.15
N ARG A 176 -35.95 18.29 4.79
CA ARG A 176 -35.83 18.16 6.25
C ARG A 176 -34.96 19.28 6.80
N SER A 177 -35.34 19.78 7.97
CA SER A 177 -34.54 20.74 8.72
C SER A 177 -33.57 19.98 9.64
N SER A 178 -32.28 20.27 9.55
CA SER A 178 -31.22 19.67 10.37
C SER A 178 -30.41 20.77 11.05
N GLY A 179 -30.96 21.31 12.15
CA GLY A 179 -30.45 22.54 12.76
C GLY A 179 -30.82 23.76 11.90
N GLU A 180 -29.84 24.62 11.62
CA GLU A 180 -30.03 25.82 10.78
C GLU A 180 -30.00 25.53 9.26
N GLU A 181 -29.58 24.33 8.85
CA GLU A 181 -29.50 23.93 7.44
C GLU A 181 -30.73 23.12 6.99
N SER A 182 -31.24 23.44 5.79
CA SER A 182 -32.33 22.70 5.15
C SER A 182 -31.77 21.74 4.10
N VAL A 183 -31.99 20.45 4.31
CA VAL A 183 -31.52 19.38 3.41
C VAL A 183 -32.67 18.98 2.46
N PRO A 184 -32.53 19.17 1.14
CA PRO A 184 -33.57 18.78 0.18
C PRO A 184 -33.89 17.28 0.24
N GLY A 185 -35.19 16.94 0.15
CA GLY A 185 -35.59 15.56 -0.05
C GLY A 185 -35.17 15.10 -1.44
N SER A 186 -34.75 13.84 -1.61
CA SER A 186 -34.29 13.35 -2.91
C SER A 186 -34.66 11.89 -3.20
N VAL A 187 -34.68 11.55 -4.48
CA VAL A 187 -34.91 10.19 -4.99
C VAL A 187 -34.13 9.99 -6.30
N GLU A 188 -33.59 8.79 -6.50
CA GLU A 188 -32.92 8.41 -7.75
C GLU A 188 -33.90 7.74 -8.71
N VAL A 189 -33.84 8.09 -9.99
CA VAL A 189 -34.71 7.54 -11.02
C VAL A 189 -33.97 7.40 -12.35
N THR A 190 -34.32 6.38 -13.12
CA THR A 190 -33.86 6.22 -14.51
C THR A 190 -34.75 7.05 -15.43
N VAL A 191 -34.16 7.83 -16.32
CA VAL A 191 -34.87 8.59 -17.35
C VAL A 191 -34.48 8.16 -18.75
N ASN A 192 -35.40 8.31 -19.69
CA ASN A 192 -35.21 8.01 -21.11
C ASN A 192 -35.47 9.27 -21.95
N ALA A 193 -34.72 9.44 -23.04
CA ALA A 193 -34.89 10.56 -23.97
C ALA A 193 -36.30 10.61 -24.60
N ASP A 194 -36.80 11.82 -24.87
CA ASP A 194 -38.09 12.03 -25.54
C ASP A 194 -38.07 11.50 -26.97
N GLN A 195 -36.93 11.60 -27.65
CA GLN A 195 -36.69 11.12 -29.00
C GLN A 195 -35.45 10.20 -29.05
N PRO A 196 -35.39 9.26 -30.01
CA PRO A 196 -34.17 8.50 -30.29
C PRO A 196 -33.13 9.41 -30.98
N GLY A 197 -31.85 9.08 -30.82
CA GLY A 197 -30.76 9.80 -31.49
C GLY A 197 -29.48 9.91 -30.66
N ASP A 198 -28.34 9.95 -31.34
CA ASP A 198 -27.02 10.20 -30.76
C ASP A 198 -26.93 11.60 -30.12
N THR A 199 -27.69 12.56 -30.63
CA THR A 199 -27.86 13.90 -30.04
C THR A 199 -28.37 13.90 -28.59
N TYR A 200 -29.01 12.82 -28.14
CA TYR A 200 -29.43 12.60 -26.74
C TYR A 200 -28.41 11.78 -25.92
N THR A 201 -27.29 11.35 -26.51
CA THR A 201 -26.15 10.84 -25.74
C THR A 201 -25.35 12.05 -25.23
N ILE A 202 -25.39 12.30 -23.91
CA ILE A 202 -24.77 13.47 -23.28
C ILE A 202 -24.08 13.09 -21.96
N GLY A 203 -23.04 13.84 -21.60
CA GLY A 203 -22.42 13.74 -20.29
C GLY A 203 -23.33 14.26 -19.15
N LYS A 204 -22.82 14.22 -17.92
CA LYS A 204 -23.56 14.72 -16.74
C LYS A 204 -23.94 16.19 -16.86
N VAL A 205 -25.23 16.48 -16.65
CA VAL A 205 -25.80 17.84 -16.60
C VAL A 205 -26.85 17.97 -15.48
N ASP A 206 -27.21 19.20 -15.14
CA ASP A 206 -28.37 19.51 -14.30
C ASP A 206 -29.63 19.63 -15.18
N PHE A 207 -30.81 19.38 -14.60
CA PHE A 207 -32.11 19.37 -15.28
C PHE A 207 -33.14 20.22 -14.53
N THR A 208 -33.99 20.91 -15.29
CA THR A 208 -35.19 21.58 -14.78
C THR A 208 -36.45 20.75 -15.06
N VAL A 209 -37.53 21.02 -14.33
CA VAL A 209 -38.84 20.39 -14.59
C VAL A 209 -39.76 21.39 -15.29
N PRO A 210 -39.77 21.49 -16.64
CA PRO A 210 -40.51 22.52 -17.36
C PRO A 210 -42.02 22.54 -17.09
N GLY A 211 -42.61 21.41 -16.69
CA GLY A 211 -44.02 21.33 -16.30
C GLY A 211 -44.39 22.17 -15.06
N LEU A 212 -43.40 22.69 -14.33
CA LEU A 212 -43.60 23.59 -13.18
C LEU A 212 -43.37 25.06 -13.52
N LYS A 213 -42.97 25.43 -14.76
CA LYS A 213 -42.70 26.84 -15.14
C LYS A 213 -43.91 27.74 -14.82
N GLY A 214 -43.68 28.79 -14.04
CA GLY A 214 -44.72 29.69 -13.51
C GLY A 214 -45.17 29.39 -12.08
N ASP A 215 -44.83 28.22 -11.54
CA ASP A 215 -45.04 27.83 -10.13
C ASP A 215 -43.77 28.08 -9.29
N ALA A 216 -43.93 28.43 -8.01
CA ALA A 216 -42.81 28.62 -7.09
C ALA A 216 -41.96 27.34 -6.87
N ARG A 217 -42.52 26.16 -7.16
CA ARG A 217 -41.80 24.89 -7.20
C ARG A 217 -40.71 24.83 -8.29
N PHE A 218 -40.82 25.60 -9.38
CA PHE A 218 -39.88 25.49 -10.51
C PHE A 218 -38.41 25.74 -10.14
N SER A 219 -38.15 26.70 -9.26
CA SER A 219 -36.79 27.01 -8.79
C SER A 219 -36.32 26.11 -7.63
N LYS A 220 -37.18 25.21 -7.15
CA LYS A 220 -36.98 24.40 -5.94
C LYS A 220 -37.12 22.89 -6.16
N ILE A 221 -37.61 22.47 -7.33
CA ILE A 221 -37.68 21.07 -7.76
C ILE A 221 -36.87 20.93 -9.04
N TYR A 222 -35.71 20.27 -8.93
CA TYR A 222 -34.70 20.13 -9.97
C TYR A 222 -34.11 18.72 -9.93
N ALA A 223 -33.30 18.35 -10.92
CA ALA A 223 -32.56 17.09 -10.89
C ALA A 223 -31.13 17.25 -11.39
N LYS A 224 -30.28 16.28 -11.06
CA LYS A 224 -28.87 16.23 -11.47
C LYS A 224 -28.52 14.86 -12.03
N SER A 225 -27.72 14.79 -13.10
CA SER A 225 -27.17 13.54 -13.60
C SER A 225 -26.32 12.83 -12.54
N LYS A 226 -26.68 11.58 -12.23
CA LYS A 226 -25.79 10.64 -11.52
C LYS A 226 -24.87 9.93 -12.49
N THR A 227 -25.40 9.53 -13.64
CA THR A 227 -24.65 8.97 -14.79
C THR A 227 -24.74 9.90 -16.00
N ASP A 228 -23.91 9.62 -17.00
CA ASP A 228 -24.13 10.11 -18.36
C ASP A 228 -25.42 9.50 -18.93
N MET A 229 -26.00 10.16 -19.94
CA MET A 229 -27.11 9.65 -20.73
C MET A 229 -26.52 8.97 -21.97
N THR A 230 -26.78 7.68 -22.15
CA THR A 230 -26.06 6.86 -23.14
C THR A 230 -27.01 5.95 -23.94
N GLY A 231 -26.54 5.46 -25.09
CA GLY A 231 -27.28 4.51 -25.93
C GLY A 231 -28.28 5.14 -26.91
N GLY A 232 -28.33 6.47 -27.00
CA GLY A 232 -29.10 7.17 -28.02
C GLY A 232 -28.53 6.90 -29.42
N PHE A 233 -29.38 6.46 -30.36
CA PHE A 233 -28.97 6.13 -31.72
C PHE A 233 -30.17 6.17 -32.69
N VAL A 234 -29.99 6.71 -33.89
CA VAL A 234 -30.90 6.54 -35.03
C VAL A 234 -30.06 6.21 -36.25
N GLY A 235 -30.30 5.06 -36.87
CA GLY A 235 -29.60 4.70 -38.10
C GLY A 235 -29.74 3.23 -38.48
N ARG A 236 -29.10 2.86 -39.59
CA ARG A 236 -28.92 1.45 -39.97
C ARG A 236 -27.80 0.85 -39.13
N THR A 237 -28.12 -0.12 -38.29
CA THR A 237 -27.11 -0.96 -37.63
C THR A 237 -27.16 -2.38 -38.18
N ARG A 238 -26.07 -3.13 -37.99
CA ARG A 238 -26.03 -4.57 -38.29
C ARG A 238 -26.84 -5.32 -37.22
N VAL A 239 -27.67 -6.25 -37.66
CA VAL A 239 -28.30 -7.20 -36.75
C VAL A 239 -27.32 -8.36 -36.54
N VAL A 240 -26.72 -8.45 -35.35
CA VAL A 240 -26.01 -9.65 -34.89
C VAL A 240 -27.02 -10.49 -34.11
N ALA A 241 -27.05 -11.79 -34.34
CA ALA A 241 -27.95 -12.68 -33.60
C ALA A 241 -27.62 -12.68 -32.11
N GLU A 242 -28.63 -12.68 -31.23
CA GLU A 242 -28.41 -12.56 -29.79
C GLU A 242 -27.59 -13.73 -29.22
N ALA A 243 -27.69 -14.92 -29.81
CA ALA A 243 -26.86 -16.07 -29.44
C ALA A 243 -25.36 -15.84 -29.73
N ASP A 244 -25.03 -15.17 -30.83
CA ASP A 244 -23.65 -14.82 -31.18
C ASP A 244 -23.13 -13.67 -30.31
N ARG A 245 -23.96 -12.64 -30.05
CA ARG A 245 -23.65 -11.56 -29.09
C ARG A 245 -23.38 -12.13 -27.71
N ALA A 246 -24.26 -12.99 -27.19
CA ALA A 246 -24.11 -13.62 -25.88
C ALA A 246 -22.83 -14.46 -25.78
N ARG A 247 -22.51 -15.24 -26.82
CA ARG A 247 -21.27 -16.05 -26.85
C ARG A 247 -20.02 -15.17 -26.77
N VAL A 248 -19.93 -14.13 -27.60
CA VAL A 248 -18.80 -13.18 -27.55
C VAL A 248 -18.77 -12.46 -26.20
N ARG A 249 -19.93 -12.00 -25.72
CA ARG A 249 -20.07 -11.30 -24.45
C ARG A 249 -19.54 -12.09 -23.26
N THR A 250 -19.96 -13.34 -23.07
CA THR A 250 -19.48 -14.15 -21.94
C THR A 250 -17.97 -14.41 -22.02
N GLY A 251 -17.43 -14.66 -23.23
CA GLY A 251 -15.99 -14.84 -23.45
C GLY A 251 -15.19 -13.58 -23.11
N SER A 252 -15.54 -12.44 -23.72
CA SER A 252 -14.86 -11.17 -23.51
C SER A 252 -15.04 -10.62 -22.09
N GLN A 253 -16.19 -10.84 -21.44
CA GLN A 253 -16.36 -10.45 -20.03
C GLN A 253 -15.38 -11.20 -19.11
N SER A 254 -15.21 -12.52 -19.29
CA SER A 254 -14.24 -13.31 -18.53
C SER A 254 -12.79 -12.85 -18.78
N THR A 255 -12.43 -12.66 -20.06
CA THR A 255 -11.11 -12.18 -20.47
C THR A 255 -10.80 -10.77 -19.95
N LEU A 256 -11.78 -9.85 -20.03
CA LEU A 256 -11.64 -8.49 -19.52
C LEU A 256 -11.54 -8.45 -18.00
N SER A 257 -12.33 -9.23 -17.25
CA SER A 257 -12.18 -9.34 -15.79
C SER A 257 -10.74 -9.74 -15.42
N ALA A 258 -10.23 -10.81 -16.02
CA ALA A 258 -8.87 -11.30 -15.75
C ALA A 258 -7.76 -10.30 -16.17
N ARG A 259 -7.98 -9.49 -17.21
CA ARG A 259 -7.08 -8.39 -17.61
C ARG A 259 -7.15 -7.23 -16.61
N LEU A 260 -8.35 -6.82 -16.21
CA LEU A 260 -8.60 -5.74 -15.26
C LEU A 260 -8.07 -6.07 -13.86
N GLU A 261 -8.22 -7.31 -13.38
CA GLU A 261 -7.62 -7.76 -12.11
C GLU A 261 -6.08 -7.65 -12.13
N LYS A 262 -5.44 -8.07 -13.23
CA LYS A 262 -3.98 -7.97 -13.40
C LYS A 262 -3.53 -6.50 -13.49
N LYS A 263 -4.27 -5.68 -14.22
CA LYS A 263 -4.02 -4.24 -14.35
C LYS A 263 -4.14 -3.53 -13.00
N ALA A 264 -5.22 -3.78 -12.26
CA ALA A 264 -5.41 -3.27 -10.92
C ALA A 264 -4.26 -3.67 -9.98
N LYS A 265 -3.85 -4.95 -9.98
CA LYS A 265 -2.70 -5.41 -9.16
C LYS A 265 -1.35 -4.79 -9.54
N ALA A 266 -1.18 -4.33 -10.78
CA ALA A 266 0.06 -3.74 -11.27
C ALA A 266 0.09 -2.20 -11.14
N GLU A 267 -1.06 -1.53 -11.22
CA GLU A 267 -1.21 -0.08 -11.24
C GLU A 267 -1.69 0.50 -9.88
N LEU A 268 -2.16 -0.32 -8.94
CA LEU A 268 -2.52 0.13 -7.59
C LEU A 268 -1.26 0.59 -6.83
N PRO A 269 -1.27 1.78 -6.18
CA PRO A 269 -0.11 2.24 -5.41
C PRO A 269 0.16 1.35 -4.19
N ALA A 270 1.44 1.13 -3.87
CA ALA A 270 1.90 0.13 -2.90
C ALA A 270 1.50 0.40 -1.44
N GLU A 271 1.08 1.64 -1.13
CA GLU A 271 0.53 2.06 0.15
C GLU A 271 -0.95 1.68 0.34
N PHE A 272 -1.61 1.11 -0.67
CA PHE A 272 -2.98 0.61 -0.60
C PHE A 272 -3.06 -0.91 -0.72
N ILE A 273 -4.09 -1.48 -0.09
CA ILE A 273 -4.47 -2.89 -0.20
C ILE A 273 -5.82 -2.98 -0.88
N SER A 274 -5.88 -3.71 -2.00
CA SER A 274 -7.14 -4.16 -2.60
C SER A 274 -7.52 -5.54 -2.08
N PHE A 275 -8.82 -5.85 -2.03
CA PHE A 275 -9.34 -7.15 -1.65
C PHE A 275 -10.44 -7.58 -2.64
N PRO A 276 -10.65 -8.88 -2.90
CA PRO A 276 -11.54 -9.34 -3.99
C PRO A 276 -12.96 -8.80 -3.90
N ASP A 277 -13.53 -8.75 -2.68
CA ASP A 277 -14.91 -8.28 -2.51
C ASP A 277 -15.05 -6.75 -2.65
N GLY A 278 -13.95 -6.01 -2.64
CA GLY A 278 -13.90 -4.57 -2.92
C GLY A 278 -13.84 -4.23 -4.42
N GLN A 279 -13.86 -5.23 -5.30
CA GLN A 279 -13.80 -5.04 -6.76
C GLN A 279 -15.21 -5.06 -7.38
N PHE A 280 -15.53 -4.00 -8.13
CA PHE A 280 -16.81 -3.81 -8.79
C PHE A 280 -16.58 -3.63 -10.29
N THR A 281 -16.96 -4.63 -11.09
CA THR A 281 -16.77 -4.60 -12.54
C THR A 281 -18.10 -4.37 -13.25
N SER A 282 -18.11 -3.42 -14.18
CA SER A 282 -19.22 -3.12 -15.07
C SER A 282 -18.80 -3.32 -16.53
N PHE A 283 -19.76 -3.67 -17.38
CA PHE A 283 -19.53 -3.90 -18.80
C PHE A 283 -20.56 -3.14 -19.63
N THR A 284 -20.07 -2.41 -20.64
CA THR A 284 -20.89 -1.81 -21.69
C THR A 284 -20.56 -2.44 -23.03
N GLU A 285 -21.55 -2.50 -23.92
CA GLU A 285 -21.44 -3.15 -25.23
C GLU A 285 -21.94 -2.20 -26.32
N ASP A 286 -21.14 -2.04 -27.37
CA ASP A 286 -21.41 -1.19 -28.52
C ASP A 286 -21.05 -1.89 -29.84
N ILE A 287 -21.62 -1.42 -30.95
CA ILE A 287 -21.28 -1.89 -32.29
C ILE A 287 -20.23 -0.93 -32.86
N GLY A 288 -19.07 -1.48 -33.17
CA GLY A 288 -17.94 -0.74 -33.69
C GLY A 288 -18.06 -0.37 -35.17
N GLU A 289 -17.32 0.67 -35.53
CA GLU A 289 -17.30 1.26 -36.87
C GLU A 289 -16.72 0.32 -37.94
N LYS A 290 -15.90 -0.68 -37.58
CA LYS A 290 -15.18 -1.54 -38.54
C LYS A 290 -16.04 -2.69 -39.11
N SER A 291 -17.33 -2.46 -39.35
CA SER A 291 -18.26 -3.47 -39.86
C SER A 291 -18.20 -3.57 -41.40
N SER A 292 -18.00 -4.78 -41.95
CA SER A 292 -17.84 -5.18 -43.37
C SER A 292 -19.17 -5.14 -44.18
N GLU A 293 -19.62 -6.25 -44.79
CA GLU A 293 -21.04 -6.46 -45.16
C GLU A 293 -21.65 -7.62 -44.33
N THR A 294 -20.83 -8.63 -44.03
CA THR A 294 -21.18 -9.85 -43.30
C THR A 294 -20.93 -9.80 -41.79
N GLU A 295 -20.21 -8.79 -41.27
CA GLU A 295 -19.96 -8.50 -39.84
C GLU A 295 -19.96 -6.97 -39.60
N ALA A 296 -20.13 -6.38 -38.43
CA ALA A 296 -20.33 -6.97 -37.11
C ALA A 296 -19.11 -6.80 -36.19
N GLU A 297 -18.46 -5.64 -36.12
CA GLU A 297 -17.53 -5.37 -35.01
C GLU A 297 -18.36 -5.20 -33.72
N LEU A 298 -18.26 -6.16 -32.79
CA LEU A 298 -18.81 -6.03 -31.44
C LEU A 298 -17.70 -5.55 -30.51
N ARG A 299 -17.93 -4.45 -29.81
CA ARG A 299 -17.01 -3.88 -28.81
C ARG A 299 -17.60 -4.07 -27.42
N ILE A 300 -16.76 -4.49 -26.48
CA ILE A 300 -17.12 -4.66 -25.08
C ILE A 300 -16.08 -3.92 -24.27
N LYS A 301 -16.53 -2.90 -23.53
CA LYS A 301 -15.70 -2.14 -22.59
C LYS A 301 -15.95 -2.67 -21.18
N GLY A 302 -14.88 -3.02 -20.48
CA GLY A 302 -14.90 -3.31 -19.05
C GLY A 302 -14.40 -2.11 -18.26
N SER A 303 -15.09 -1.77 -17.16
CA SER A 303 -14.69 -0.74 -16.22
C SER A 303 -14.77 -1.32 -14.81
N MET A 304 -13.61 -1.50 -14.17
CA MET A 304 -13.47 -2.04 -12.81
C MET A 304 -13.12 -0.91 -11.85
N THR A 305 -13.98 -0.67 -10.86
CA THR A 305 -13.66 0.19 -9.72
C THR A 305 -13.27 -0.67 -8.53
N VAL A 306 -12.08 -0.40 -7.97
CA VAL A 306 -11.50 -1.08 -6.83
C VAL A 306 -11.57 -0.16 -5.62
N ILE A 307 -12.25 -0.60 -4.56
CA ILE A 307 -12.11 -0.03 -3.22
C ILE A 307 -10.80 -0.54 -2.62
N ALA A 308 -9.95 0.38 -2.16
CA ALA A 308 -8.66 0.05 -1.56
C ALA A 308 -8.48 0.76 -0.21
N LEU A 309 -7.95 0.02 0.77
CA LEU A 309 -7.71 0.49 2.13
C LEU A 309 -6.25 0.93 2.28
N LYS A 310 -5.98 1.98 3.06
CA LYS A 310 -4.59 2.37 3.36
C LYS A 310 -3.92 1.30 4.21
N ARG A 311 -2.78 0.80 3.74
CA ARG A 311 -2.03 -0.31 4.33
C ARG A 311 -1.65 -0.05 5.78
N ALA A 312 -1.11 1.13 6.08
CA ALA A 312 -0.73 1.53 7.43
C ALA A 312 -1.92 1.72 8.38
N ASP A 313 -3.08 2.15 7.88
CA ASP A 313 -4.28 2.32 8.70
C ASP A 313 -4.91 0.96 9.04
N LEU A 314 -4.98 0.04 8.07
CA LEU A 314 -5.38 -1.35 8.32
C LEU A 314 -4.40 -2.06 9.29
N ALA A 315 -3.09 -1.81 9.14
CA ALA A 315 -2.06 -2.34 10.06
C ALA A 315 -2.32 -1.90 11.50
N ARG A 316 -2.58 -0.61 11.69
CA ARG A 316 -2.86 0.00 12.99
C ARG A 316 -4.15 -0.55 13.60
N ALA A 317 -5.24 -0.64 12.83
CA ALA A 317 -6.51 -1.17 13.34
C ALA A 317 -6.41 -2.67 13.76
N ILE A 318 -5.65 -3.48 13.02
CA ILE A 318 -5.39 -4.88 13.40
C ILE A 318 -4.50 -4.94 14.66
N ALA A 319 -3.49 -4.06 14.77
CA ALA A 319 -2.65 -3.96 15.95
C ALA A 319 -3.44 -3.55 17.20
N GLU A 320 -4.26 -2.51 17.12
CA GLU A 320 -5.15 -2.06 18.21
C GLU A 320 -6.14 -3.13 18.65
N ALA A 321 -6.67 -3.92 17.72
CA ALA A 321 -7.65 -4.97 18.02
C ALA A 321 -7.03 -6.25 18.60
N GLY A 322 -5.77 -6.57 18.26
CA GLY A 322 -5.19 -7.90 18.47
C GLY A 322 -3.87 -7.98 19.25
N ILE A 323 -3.20 -6.86 19.53
CA ILE A 323 -1.95 -6.83 20.30
C ILE A 323 -2.22 -6.22 21.68
N PRO A 324 -2.09 -6.99 22.78
CA PRO A 324 -2.20 -6.45 24.14
C PRO A 324 -1.19 -5.32 24.37
N ASP A 325 -1.63 -4.28 25.07
CA ASP A 325 -0.84 -3.09 25.42
C ASP A 325 -0.15 -2.41 24.21
N TYR A 326 -0.78 -2.46 23.03
CA TYR A 326 -0.31 -1.73 21.85
C TYR A 326 -0.31 -0.20 22.11
N ASP A 327 0.85 0.40 21.92
CA ASP A 327 1.18 1.78 22.30
C ASP A 327 0.98 2.80 21.17
N GLY A 328 0.43 2.38 20.04
CA GLY A 328 0.29 3.22 18.85
C GLY A 328 1.57 3.40 18.02
N SER A 329 2.65 2.68 18.35
CA SER A 329 3.89 2.68 17.55
C SER A 329 3.63 2.37 16.07
N PRO A 330 4.38 2.95 15.12
CA PRO A 330 4.25 2.61 13.70
C PRO A 330 4.37 1.11 13.43
N VAL A 331 3.46 0.58 12.60
CA VAL A 331 3.38 -0.82 12.19
C VAL A 331 3.01 -0.96 10.72
N ASP A 332 3.32 -2.12 10.13
CA ASP A 332 2.91 -2.55 8.80
C ASP A 332 2.42 -4.02 8.80
N ILE A 333 1.65 -4.40 7.77
CA ILE A 333 1.15 -5.76 7.56
C ILE A 333 2.10 -6.53 6.65
N VAL A 334 2.49 -7.74 7.07
CA VAL A 334 3.13 -8.72 6.20
C VAL A 334 2.07 -9.65 5.60
N ASN A 335 2.11 -9.83 4.27
CA ASN A 335 1.22 -10.69 3.51
C ASN A 335 -0.29 -10.41 3.71
N PRO A 336 -0.77 -9.21 3.33
CA PRO A 336 -2.19 -8.84 3.49
C PRO A 336 -3.15 -9.74 2.69
N ASP A 337 -2.68 -10.44 1.66
CA ASP A 337 -3.46 -11.42 0.88
C ASP A 337 -3.93 -12.63 1.72
N ALA A 338 -3.39 -12.83 2.93
CA ALA A 338 -3.87 -13.84 3.88
C ALA A 338 -5.15 -13.43 4.64
N LEU A 339 -5.60 -12.17 4.49
CA LEU A 339 -6.80 -11.63 5.13
C LEU A 339 -8.01 -11.75 4.20
N GLU A 340 -9.03 -12.49 4.63
CA GLU A 340 -10.33 -12.49 3.99
C GLU A 340 -11.13 -11.26 4.42
N ILE A 341 -11.32 -10.32 3.50
CA ILE A 341 -12.09 -9.09 3.69
C ILE A 341 -13.37 -9.16 2.85
N ARG A 342 -14.54 -8.98 3.47
CA ARG A 342 -15.87 -9.02 2.82
C ARG A 342 -16.71 -7.80 3.20
N ILE A 343 -17.31 -7.14 2.22
CA ILE A 343 -18.18 -5.98 2.44
C ILE A 343 -19.53 -6.44 2.99
N LEU A 344 -19.94 -5.87 4.13
CA LEU A 344 -21.26 -6.09 4.70
C LEU A 344 -22.29 -5.30 3.87
N SER A 345 -23.39 -5.94 3.48
CA SER A 345 -24.42 -5.35 2.62
C SER A 345 -23.89 -4.80 1.29
N LYS A 346 -22.98 -5.52 0.63
CA LYS A 346 -22.32 -5.11 -0.63
C LYS A 346 -23.25 -4.52 -1.70
N ASP A 347 -24.47 -5.03 -1.86
CA ASP A 347 -25.45 -4.51 -2.82
C ASP A 347 -25.89 -3.05 -2.57
N SER A 348 -25.70 -2.52 -1.36
CA SER A 348 -25.94 -1.12 -1.03
C SER A 348 -24.71 -0.21 -1.22
N VAL A 349 -23.53 -0.78 -1.49
CA VAL A 349 -22.29 -0.02 -1.65
C VAL A 349 -22.10 0.38 -3.12
N ASN A 350 -22.07 1.69 -3.36
CA ASN A 350 -21.73 2.28 -4.64
C ASN A 350 -20.29 2.80 -4.58
N PRO A 351 -19.28 2.14 -5.17
CA PRO A 351 -17.89 2.57 -5.04
C PRO A 351 -17.65 3.99 -5.61
N GLY A 352 -18.48 4.46 -6.55
CA GLY A 352 -18.40 5.82 -7.09
C GLY A 352 -19.14 6.90 -6.29
N GLY A 353 -19.79 6.58 -5.16
CA GLY A 353 -20.61 7.56 -4.42
C GLY A 353 -20.95 7.27 -2.97
N SER A 354 -20.68 6.08 -2.44
CA SER A 354 -20.74 5.82 -1.00
C SER A 354 -19.65 6.61 -0.28
N ALA A 355 -20.03 7.24 0.84
CA ALA A 355 -19.13 7.91 1.77
C ALA A 355 -18.51 6.93 2.78
N ASP A 356 -19.22 5.84 3.07
CA ASP A 356 -18.89 4.86 4.09
C ASP A 356 -19.40 3.45 3.73
N PHE A 357 -18.80 2.43 4.34
CA PHE A 357 -19.29 1.06 4.36
C PHE A 357 -18.72 0.30 5.55
N SER A 358 -19.36 -0.81 5.93
CA SER A 358 -18.82 -1.76 6.90
C SER A 358 -18.34 -3.03 6.21
N PHE A 359 -17.32 -3.68 6.76
CA PHE A 359 -16.78 -4.93 6.25
C PHE A 359 -16.43 -5.88 7.40
N SER A 360 -16.43 -7.18 7.14
CA SER A 360 -15.80 -8.17 8.03
C SER A 360 -14.40 -8.49 7.55
N ILE A 361 -13.52 -8.80 8.49
CA ILE A 361 -12.14 -9.18 8.26
C ILE A 361 -11.81 -10.44 9.06
N ARG A 362 -11.23 -11.44 8.39
CA ARG A 362 -10.88 -12.74 8.96
C ARG A 362 -9.53 -13.23 8.50
N GLY A 363 -8.76 -13.85 9.40
CA GLY A 363 -7.53 -14.56 9.05
C GLY A 363 -6.41 -14.34 10.04
N ASN A 364 -5.25 -14.92 9.73
CA ASN A 364 -4.02 -14.73 10.48
C ASN A 364 -3.07 -13.89 9.65
N THR A 365 -2.56 -12.79 10.22
CA THR A 365 -1.56 -11.94 9.58
C THR A 365 -0.41 -11.66 10.53
N SER A 366 0.74 -11.25 10.00
CA SER A 366 1.83 -10.75 10.83
C SER A 366 1.84 -9.22 10.82
N ILE A 367 1.97 -8.63 12.00
CA ILE A 367 2.12 -7.19 12.21
C ILE A 367 3.56 -6.93 12.61
N VAL A 368 4.27 -6.16 11.78
CA VAL A 368 5.68 -5.82 11.96
C VAL A 368 5.79 -4.36 12.37
N TYR A 369 6.54 -4.07 13.43
CA TYR A 369 6.80 -2.70 13.87
C TYR A 369 7.80 -2.02 12.93
N THR A 370 7.48 -0.80 12.51
CA THR A 370 8.31 0.01 11.63
C THR A 370 9.01 1.13 12.41
N PHE A 371 9.97 1.79 11.77
CA PHE A 371 10.74 2.89 12.33
C PHE A 371 11.28 3.77 11.19
N ASP A 372 11.64 5.02 11.51
CA ASP A 372 12.26 5.92 10.54
C ASP A 372 13.74 5.53 10.34
N GLU A 373 14.04 4.92 9.19
CA GLU A 373 15.40 4.56 8.79
C GLU A 373 16.32 5.79 8.65
N GLY A 374 15.81 6.92 8.16
CA GLY A 374 16.57 8.16 8.01
C GLY A 374 16.94 8.77 9.36
N GLU A 375 16.04 8.71 10.33
CA GLU A 375 16.32 9.08 11.71
C GLU A 375 17.34 8.13 12.34
N LEU A 376 17.19 6.80 12.17
CA LEU A 376 18.12 5.81 12.69
C LEU A 376 19.54 6.03 12.13
N LYS A 377 19.70 6.20 10.81
CA LYS A 377 20.98 6.58 10.18
C LYS A 377 21.54 7.88 10.77
N THR A 378 20.69 8.87 11.02
CA THR A 378 21.08 10.15 11.62
C THR A 378 21.60 9.99 13.06
N ARG A 379 20.96 9.13 13.87
CA ARG A 379 21.40 8.86 15.25
C ARG A 379 22.63 7.96 15.32
N LEU A 380 22.86 7.11 14.33
CA LEU A 380 24.03 6.23 14.21
C LEU A 380 25.27 6.94 13.63
N ALA A 381 25.11 7.99 12.83
CA ALA A 381 26.23 8.70 12.19
C ALA A 381 27.32 9.12 13.19
N GLY A 382 28.56 8.70 12.93
CA GLY A 382 29.73 8.98 13.78
C GLY A 382 29.77 8.25 15.13
N LYS A 383 28.81 7.36 15.46
CA LYS A 383 28.79 6.63 16.74
C LYS A 383 29.89 5.57 16.83
N THR A 384 30.52 5.47 18.00
CA THR A 384 31.55 4.45 18.25
C THR A 384 30.94 3.12 18.67
N LYS A 385 31.78 2.07 18.72
CA LYS A 385 31.38 0.74 19.24
C LYS A 385 30.77 0.75 20.65
N ARG A 386 31.06 1.77 21.47
CA ARG A 386 30.49 1.90 22.81
C ARG A 386 29.12 2.58 22.82
N ASP A 387 28.82 3.38 21.80
CA ASP A 387 27.70 4.33 21.83
C ASP A 387 26.53 3.88 20.95
N TYR A 388 26.74 3.10 19.89
CA TYR A 388 25.63 2.66 19.03
C TYR A 388 24.64 1.73 19.75
N GLY A 389 25.08 1.02 20.80
CA GLY A 389 24.22 0.11 21.57
C GLY A 389 23.05 0.83 22.26
N SER A 390 23.27 2.05 22.76
CA SER A 390 22.20 2.86 23.36
C SER A 390 21.29 3.50 22.31
N VAL A 391 21.76 3.68 21.07
CA VAL A 391 20.91 4.09 19.94
C VAL A 391 19.88 3.01 19.65
N PHE A 392 20.29 1.74 19.47
CA PHE A 392 19.35 0.65 19.23
C PHE A 392 18.40 0.40 20.41
N ALA A 393 18.87 0.56 21.66
CA ALA A 393 18.02 0.46 22.85
C ALA A 393 16.90 1.52 22.91
N ALA A 394 17.00 2.61 22.14
CA ALA A 394 15.97 3.64 22.03
C ALA A 394 14.88 3.32 20.96
N TYR A 395 14.95 2.18 20.28
CA TYR A 395 13.95 1.73 19.30
C TYR A 395 13.28 0.42 19.74
N PRO A 396 12.17 0.47 20.52
CA PRO A 396 11.41 -0.72 20.94
C PRO A 396 10.83 -1.54 19.78
N SER A 397 10.72 -0.95 18.59
CA SER A 397 10.35 -1.61 17.34
C SER A 397 11.41 -2.55 16.78
N ILE A 398 12.65 -2.51 17.29
CA ILE A 398 13.76 -3.38 16.85
C ILE A 398 13.94 -4.54 17.84
N LYS A 399 13.73 -5.77 17.37
CA LYS A 399 13.94 -7.01 18.14
C LYS A 399 15.42 -7.40 18.20
N ARG A 400 16.17 -7.17 17.11
CA ARG A 400 17.61 -7.44 17.00
C ARG A 400 18.21 -6.51 15.95
N ALA A 401 19.43 -6.04 16.19
CA ALA A 401 20.23 -5.33 15.20
C ALA A 401 21.64 -5.94 15.17
N GLU A 402 22.12 -6.22 13.97
CA GLU A 402 23.48 -6.68 13.72
C GLU A 402 24.22 -5.62 12.92
N VAL A 403 25.45 -5.29 13.33
CA VAL A 403 26.25 -4.25 12.69
C VAL A 403 27.49 -4.90 12.10
N SER A 404 27.67 -4.72 10.79
CA SER A 404 28.88 -5.06 10.07
C SER A 404 29.53 -3.80 9.52
N PHE A 405 30.87 -3.76 9.54
CA PHE A 405 31.65 -2.65 9.02
C PHE A 405 32.50 -3.15 7.86
N SER A 406 32.60 -2.35 6.80
CA SER A 406 33.53 -2.59 5.69
C SER A 406 34.48 -1.40 5.56
N PRO A 407 35.80 -1.59 5.66
CA PRO A 407 36.48 -2.85 5.99
C PRO A 407 36.29 -3.28 7.45
N SER A 408 36.44 -4.58 7.74
CA SER A 408 36.10 -5.19 9.05
C SER A 408 36.99 -4.78 10.23
N TRP A 409 38.09 -4.06 10.00
CA TRP A 409 38.90 -3.44 11.05
C TRP A 409 38.35 -2.09 11.54
N VAL A 410 37.37 -1.52 10.84
CA VAL A 410 36.63 -0.33 11.31
C VAL A 410 35.61 -0.75 12.36
N GLY A 411 35.48 0.04 13.43
CA GLY A 411 34.55 -0.25 14.54
C GLY A 411 33.61 0.91 14.89
N ASN A 412 33.54 1.93 14.05
CA ASN A 412 32.73 3.14 14.25
C ASN A 412 31.88 3.38 12.99
N PHE A 413 30.70 3.96 13.17
CA PHE A 413 29.86 4.38 12.06
C PHE A 413 30.50 5.58 11.31
N PRO A 414 30.42 5.63 9.97
CA PRO A 414 30.75 6.83 9.21
C PRO A 414 29.94 8.05 9.67
N THR A 415 30.51 9.24 9.55
CA THR A 415 29.78 10.51 9.78
C THR A 415 28.80 10.82 8.63
N ASP A 416 29.08 10.27 7.46
CA ASP A 416 28.26 10.37 6.26
C ASP A 416 27.16 9.31 6.26
N LYS A 417 25.89 9.76 6.22
CA LYS A 417 24.70 8.89 6.32
C LYS A 417 24.52 8.01 5.09
N GLU A 418 25.02 8.44 3.93
CA GLU A 418 24.93 7.66 2.67
C GLU A 418 25.83 6.42 2.69
N LYS A 419 26.78 6.36 3.63
CA LYS A 419 27.65 5.19 3.88
C LYS A 419 27.09 4.26 4.96
N ILE A 420 25.87 4.52 5.44
CA ILE A 420 25.15 3.67 6.39
C ILE A 420 23.99 3.02 5.64
N PHE A 421 24.07 1.70 5.47
CA PHE A 421 23.05 0.88 4.85
C PHE A 421 22.22 0.20 5.92
N ILE A 422 20.89 0.17 5.74
CA ILE A 422 19.97 -0.59 6.57
C ILE A 422 19.42 -1.71 5.70
N GLU A 423 19.47 -2.93 6.23
CA GLU A 423 18.95 -4.12 5.58
C GLU A 423 17.95 -4.81 6.51
N HIS A 424 16.82 -5.25 5.96
CA HIS A 424 15.85 -6.03 6.73
C HIS A 424 16.24 -7.50 6.69
N ALA A 425 16.42 -8.11 7.86
CA ALA A 425 16.67 -9.54 7.96
C ALA A 425 15.48 -10.30 7.36
N ARG A 426 15.70 -11.07 6.29
CA ARG A 426 14.67 -11.99 5.77
C ARG A 426 14.41 -13.04 6.84
N GLY A 427 13.16 -13.14 7.29
CA GLY A 427 12.71 -14.23 8.15
C GLY A 427 13.02 -15.59 7.50
N SER A 428 13.55 -16.51 8.30
CA SER A 428 13.81 -17.90 7.95
C SER A 428 12.59 -18.78 8.21
#